data_AF-A0A7V5R4N2-F1
#
_entry.id   AF-A0A7V5R4N2-F1
#
_cell.length_a   1.000
_cell.length_b   1.000
_cell.length_c   1.000
_cell.angle_alpha   90.00
_cell.angle_beta   90.00
_cell.angle_gamma   90.00
#
_symmetry.space_group_name_H-M   'P 1'
#
loop_
_entity.id
_entity.type
_entity.pdbx_description
1 polymer ?
#
loop_
_entity_poly.entity_id
_entity_poly.type
_entity_poly.pdbx_seq_one_letter_code
_entity_poly.pdbx_strand_id
1 'polypeptide(L)'
;MDIFTTFKIASSALQAQRIRLDTISSNIANVDTTSTPEGGPYKKKSVYFQSTPIPFADHLQNSMNKGLSGVKVAKILEDQSPPQRVYNPSHPDAGKDGY
;
A
#
# COMPACT_ATOMS: atom_id res chain seq x y z
N MET A 1 1.82 30.84 -0.38
CA MET A 1 2.16 29.48 -0.84
C MET A 1 2.55 29.57 -2.30
N ASP A 2 3.66 28.96 -2.68
CA ASP A 2 4.15 28.96 -4.05
C ASP A 2 3.42 27.88 -4.88
N ILE A 3 3.10 28.18 -6.13
CA ILE A 3 2.37 27.27 -7.01
C ILE A 3 3.18 26.01 -7.28
N PHE A 4 4.52 26.11 -7.38
CA PHE A 4 5.37 24.94 -7.57
C PHE A 4 5.38 24.03 -6.33
N THR A 5 5.37 24.61 -5.12
CA THR A 5 5.23 23.80 -3.90
C THR A 5 3.90 23.05 -3.84
N THR A 6 2.81 23.66 -4.31
CA THR A 6 1.48 23.02 -4.39
C THR A 6 1.48 21.86 -5.38
N PHE A 7 2.07 22.05 -6.57
CA PHE A 7 2.22 20.98 -7.56
C PHE A 7 3.11 19.83 -7.07
N LYS A 8 4.19 20.11 -6.33
CA LYS A 8 5.05 19.09 -5.71
C LYS A 8 4.27 18.25 -4.68
N ILE A 9 3.43 18.87 -3.86
CA ILE A 9 2.59 18.14 -2.89
C ILE A 9 1.56 17.29 -3.64
N ALA A 10 0.86 17.86 -4.62
CA ALA A 10 -0.13 17.14 -5.42
C ALA A 10 0.49 15.96 -6.17
N SER A 11 1.66 16.12 -6.78
CA SER A 11 2.35 15.02 -7.48
C SER A 11 2.77 13.91 -6.53
N SER A 12 3.27 14.24 -5.33
CA SER A 12 3.60 13.25 -4.30
C SER A 12 2.37 12.46 -3.84
N ALA A 13 1.23 13.14 -3.66
CA ALA A 13 -0.03 12.50 -3.30
C ALA A 13 -0.55 11.58 -4.41
N LEU A 14 -0.52 12.02 -5.67
CA LEU A 14 -0.93 11.22 -6.82
C LEU A 14 -0.07 9.97 -6.99
N GLN A 15 1.25 10.08 -6.80
CA GLN A 15 2.15 8.94 -6.84
C GLN A 15 1.84 7.95 -5.71
N ALA A 16 1.62 8.45 -4.49
CA ALA A 16 1.26 7.60 -3.36
C ALA A 16 -0.08 6.89 -3.56
N GLN A 17 -1.08 7.57 -4.12
CA GLN A 17 -2.38 6.95 -4.45
C GLN A 17 -2.29 5.95 -5.60
N ARG A 18 -1.41 6.18 -6.59
CA ARG A 18 -1.15 5.19 -7.64
C ARG A 18 -0.65 3.87 -7.06
N ILE A 19 0.33 3.92 -6.15
CA ILE A 19 0.84 2.72 -5.47
C ILE A 19 -0.27 2.02 -4.67
N ARG A 20 -1.17 2.78 -4.04
CA ARG A 20 -2.34 2.22 -3.36
C ARG A 20 -3.28 1.50 -4.32
N LEU A 21 -3.57 2.08 -5.48
CA LEU A 21 -4.38 1.44 -6.51
C LEU A 21 -3.73 0.16 -7.03
N ASP A 22 -2.43 0.19 -7.30
CA ASP A 22 -1.67 -0.99 -7.74
C ASP A 22 -1.72 -2.11 -6.68
N THR A 23 -1.62 -1.75 -5.40
CA THR A 23 -1.75 -2.71 -4.28
C THR A 23 -3.15 -3.29 -4.18
N ILE A 24 -4.19 -2.46 -4.32
CA ILE A 24 -5.58 -2.92 -4.33
C ILE A 24 -5.84 -3.85 -5.51
N SER A 25 -5.34 -3.50 -6.69
CA SER A 25 -5.44 -4.33 -7.90
C SER A 25 -4.78 -5.69 -7.69
N SER A 26 -3.56 -5.72 -7.13
CA SER A 26 -2.87 -6.97 -6.78
C SER A 26 -3.67 -7.80 -5.77
N ASN A 27 -4.27 -7.18 -4.75
CA ASN A 27 -5.09 -7.90 -3.78
C ASN A 27 -6.32 -8.55 -4.44
N ILE A 28 -6.99 -7.85 -5.36
CA ILE A 28 -8.16 -8.38 -6.07
C ILE A 28 -7.74 -9.52 -7.00
N ALA A 29 -6.62 -9.37 -7.71
CA ALA A 29 -6.14 -10.38 -8.66
C ALA A 29 -5.73 -11.70 -7.98
N ASN A 30 -5.28 -11.65 -6.72
CA ASN A 30 -4.75 -12.82 -5.99
C ASN A 30 -5.63 -13.27 -4.82
N VAL A 31 -6.85 -12.75 -4.69
CA VAL A 31 -7.73 -13.04 -3.54
C VAL A 31 -8.02 -14.53 -3.35
N ASP A 32 -8.13 -15.28 -4.46
CA ASP A 32 -8.41 -16.72 -4.46
C ASP A 32 -7.16 -17.59 -4.60
N THR A 33 -5.96 -16.99 -4.50
CA THR A 33 -4.70 -17.74 -4.67
C THR A 33 -4.33 -18.48 -3.38
N THR A 34 -4.37 -19.81 -3.43
CA THR A 34 -4.02 -20.71 -2.32
C THR A 34 -2.53 -21.09 -2.27
N SER A 35 -1.82 -20.91 -3.39
CA SER A 35 -0.39 -21.24 -3.52
C SER A 35 0.38 -20.09 -4.13
N THR A 36 1.25 -19.47 -3.33
CA THR A 36 2.22 -18.47 -3.76
C THR A 36 3.62 -19.08 -3.89
N PRO A 37 4.56 -18.45 -4.63
CA PRO A 37 5.95 -18.93 -4.71
C PRO A 37 6.68 -19.00 -3.35
N GLU A 38 6.24 -18.21 -2.38
CA GLU A 38 6.76 -18.15 -1.01
C GLU A 38 6.14 -19.22 -0.11
N GLY A 39 5.11 -19.91 -0.60
CA GLY A 39 4.35 -20.93 0.11
C GLY A 39 3.09 -20.39 0.77
N GLY A 40 2.01 -21.18 0.68
CA GLY A 40 0.72 -20.85 1.30
C GLY A 40 -0.11 -19.81 0.54
N PRO A 41 -1.28 -19.43 1.09
CA PRO A 41 -2.25 -18.56 0.44
C PRO A 41 -1.78 -17.11 0.40
N TYR A 42 -2.30 -16.37 -0.58
CA TYR A 42 -2.00 -14.95 -0.72
C TYR A 42 -2.45 -14.16 0.51
N LYS A 43 -1.55 -13.30 1.02
CA LYS A 43 -1.84 -12.38 2.11
C LYS A 43 -2.13 -11.00 1.57
N LYS A 44 -3.24 -10.42 2.04
CA LYS A 44 -3.64 -9.06 1.67
C LYS A 44 -2.57 -8.05 2.04
N LYS A 45 -2.24 -7.17 1.10
CA LYS A 45 -1.27 -6.08 1.26
C LYS A 45 -1.96 -4.75 1.54
N SER A 46 -1.43 -3.97 2.48
CA SER A 46 -1.96 -2.67 2.89
C SER A 46 -0.88 -1.59 2.85
N VAL A 47 -1.20 -0.43 2.28
CA VAL A 47 -0.27 0.68 2.10
C VAL A 47 -0.33 1.64 3.28
N TYR A 48 0.83 1.98 3.85
CA TYR A 48 0.98 2.95 4.92
C TYR A 48 1.63 4.23 4.40
N PHE A 49 0.95 5.36 4.57
CA PHE A 49 1.47 6.66 4.16
C PHE A 49 2.28 7.32 5.27
N GLN A 50 3.26 8.12 4.88
CA GLN A 50 4.05 8.94 5.80
C GLN A 50 4.26 10.33 5.21
N SER A 51 4.14 11.33 6.09
CA SER A 51 4.49 12.71 5.77
C SER A 51 5.99 12.84 5.56
N THR A 52 6.40 13.47 4.45
CA THR A 52 7.82 13.69 4.14
C THR A 52 8.09 15.18 3.98
N PRO A 53 9.13 15.71 4.66
CA PRO A 53 9.55 17.10 4.47
C PRO A 53 9.97 17.36 3.01
N ILE A 54 9.65 18.54 2.51
CA ILE A 54 10.08 19.02 1.18
C ILE A 54 11.58 19.42 1.28
N PRO A 55 12.43 19.27 0.24
CA PRO A 55 13.88 19.49 0.37
C PRO A 55 14.33 20.81 1.02
N PHE A 56 15.47 20.77 1.73
CA PHE A 56 16.01 21.83 2.62
C PHE A 56 16.08 23.24 2.01
N ALA A 57 16.36 23.37 0.70
CA ALA A 57 16.39 24.65 0.00
C ALA A 57 15.01 25.35 0.00
N ASP A 58 13.92 24.58 -0.19
CA ASP A 58 12.54 25.07 -0.06
C ASP A 58 12.17 25.26 1.43
N HIS A 59 12.83 24.53 2.33
CA HIS A 59 12.60 24.54 3.77
C HIS A 59 13.12 25.81 4.46
N LEU A 60 14.22 26.42 3.98
CA LEU A 60 14.72 27.70 4.51
C LEU A 60 13.73 28.84 4.22
N GLN A 61 13.11 28.82 3.04
CA GLN A 61 12.11 29.81 2.63
C GLN A 61 10.73 29.55 3.27
N ASN A 62 10.37 28.29 3.51
CA ASN A 62 9.16 27.89 4.25
C ASN A 62 9.29 27.94 5.78
N SER A 63 10.50 28.04 6.36
CA SER A 63 10.66 28.21 7.81
C SER A 63 10.13 29.58 8.28
N MET A 64 10.00 30.55 7.38
CA MET A 64 9.26 31.79 7.63
C MET A 64 7.74 31.64 7.47
N ASN A 65 7.25 30.59 6.80
CA ASN A 65 5.84 30.37 6.46
C ASN A 65 5.46 28.88 6.57
N LYS A 66 5.09 28.44 7.78
CA LYS A 66 4.39 27.18 8.14
C LYS A 66 4.82 25.91 7.38
N GLY A 67 5.43 24.98 8.11
CA GLY A 67 5.93 23.68 7.61
C GLY A 67 4.98 22.91 6.69
N LEU A 68 5.24 22.99 5.38
CA LEU A 68 4.59 22.21 4.34
C LEU A 68 5.26 20.83 4.22
N SER A 69 4.47 19.78 4.03
CA SER A 69 4.97 18.41 3.87
C SER A 69 4.25 17.70 2.73
N GLY A 70 4.98 16.88 1.98
CA GLY A 70 4.43 15.97 0.98
C GLY A 70 4.05 14.62 1.59
N VAL A 71 3.54 13.71 0.76
CA VAL A 71 3.17 12.35 1.18
C VAL A 71 3.98 11.33 0.39
N LYS A 72 4.45 10.28 1.08
CA LYS A 72 5.02 9.10 0.43
C LYS A 72 4.42 7.83 1.02
N VAL A 73 4.58 6.72 0.29
CA VAL A 73 4.35 5.39 0.85
C VAL A 73 5.56 5.00 1.70
N ALA A 74 5.35 4.78 2.99
CA ALA A 74 6.40 4.35 3.89
C ALA A 74 6.67 2.85 3.75
N LYS A 75 5.60 2.05 3.79
CA LYS A 75 5.65 0.59 3.77
C LYS A 75 4.38 0.02 3.16
N ILE A 76 4.52 -1.17 2.60
CA ILE A 76 3.40 -2.05 2.26
C ILE A 76 3.50 -3.22 3.24
N LEU A 77 2.47 -3.40 4.06
CA LEU A 77 2.43 -4.47 5.07
C LEU A 77 1.47 -5.57 4.64
N GLU A 78 1.88 -6.81 4.87
CA GLU A 78 1.04 -7.98 4.71
C GLU A 78 0.20 -8.20 5.96
N ASP A 79 -1.05 -8.63 5.74
CA ASP A 79 -1.94 -9.04 6.81
C ASP A 79 -1.38 -10.31 7.48
N GLN A 80 -1.30 -10.28 8.81
CA GLN A 80 -0.83 -11.40 9.62
C GLN A 80 -2.00 -12.23 10.18
N SER A 81 -3.24 -11.87 9.84
CA SER A 81 -4.42 -12.63 10.22
C SER A 81 -4.39 -14.03 9.60
N PRO A 82 -4.93 -15.04 10.28
CA PRO A 82 -5.08 -16.37 9.71
C PRO A 82 -5.86 -16.32 8.39
N PRO A 83 -5.48 -17.13 7.38
CA PRO A 83 -6.23 -17.24 6.14
C PRO A 83 -7.68 -17.65 6.39
N GLN A 84 -8.59 -17.16 5.54
CA GLN A 84 -9.99 -17.59 5.62
C GLN A 84 -10.10 -19.04 5.17
N ARG A 85 -10.77 -19.86 5.98
CA ARG A 85 -11.10 -21.23 5.61
C ARG A 85 -12.38 -21.21 4.79
N VAL A 86 -12.33 -21.78 3.60
CA VAL A 86 -13.47 -21.87 2.69
C VAL A 86 -13.74 -23.34 2.43
N TYR A 87 -14.97 -23.77 2.68
CA TYR A 87 -15.36 -25.16 2.42
C TYR A 87 -15.44 -25.39 0.91
N ASN A 88 -14.49 -26.13 0.37
CA ASN A 88 -14.44 -26.55 -1.03
C ASN A 88 -13.80 -27.94 -1.15
N PRO A 89 -14.57 -29.03 -0.93
CA PRO A 89 -14.05 -30.41 -0.96
C PRO A 89 -13.47 -30.84 -2.31
N SER A 90 -13.83 -30.15 -3.40
CA SER A 90 -13.33 -30.43 -4.75
C SER A 90 -12.00 -29.71 -5.05
N HIS A 91 -11.50 -28.87 -4.15
CA HIS A 91 -10.25 -28.13 -4.35
C HIS A 91 -9.03 -29.04 -4.12
N PRO A 92 -7.98 -28.97 -4.96
CA PRO A 92 -6.77 -29.78 -4.78
C PRO A 92 -6.09 -29.59 -3.42
N ASP A 93 -6.18 -28.38 -2.86
CA ASP A 93 -5.58 -28.03 -1.57
C ASP A 93 -6.50 -28.27 -0.36
N ALA A 94 -7.70 -28.84 -0.56
CA ALA A 94 -8.63 -29.10 0.53
C ALA A 94 -8.15 -30.25 1.43
N GLY A 95 -8.30 -30.05 2.74
CA GLY A 95 -8.06 -31.07 3.75
C GLY A 95 -9.09 -32.20 3.75
N LYS A 96 -8.90 -33.18 4.63
CA LYS A 96 -9.84 -34.32 4.81
C LYS A 96 -11.23 -33.88 5.28
N ASP A 97 -11.34 -32.71 5.86
CA ASP A 97 -12.56 -32.05 6.33
C ASP A 97 -13.26 -31.21 5.24
N GLY A 98 -12.70 -31.14 4.02
CA GLY A 98 -13.27 -30.42 2.88
C GLY A 98 -13.03 -28.90 2.92
N TYR A 99 -12.16 -28.43 3.82
CA TYR A 99 -11.74 -27.04 3.98
C TYR A 99 -10.31 -26.79 3.49
#